data_AF-A0A520V7R1-F1
#
_entry.id   AF-A0A520V7R1-F1
#
_cell.length_a   1.000
_cell.length_b   1.000
_cell.length_c   1.000
_cell.angle_alpha   90.00
_cell.angle_beta   90.00
_cell.angle_gamma   90.00
#
_symmetry.space_group_name_H-M   'P 1'
#
loop_
_entity.id
_entity.type
_entity.pdbx_description
1 polymer ?
#
loop_
_entity_poly.entity_id
_entity_poly.type
_entity_poly.pdbx_seq_one_letter_code
_entity_poly.pdbx_strand_id
1 'polypeptide(L)'
;MKTETILLQRNKTQLVSLIKASSRPIMILALCIVLLISIIGLKAYKTEVGYELTKSKSSYSKVLMKNKKLKSMTLKLKSHERIESHARKNSMKFPSQRDIIKIKNE
;
A
#
# COMPACT_ATOMS: atom_id res chain seq x y z
N MET A 1 56.12 -23.59 42.87
CA MET A 1 54.64 -23.54 42.95
C MET A 1 54.05 -22.13 43.10
N LYS A 2 54.51 -21.26 44.03
CA LYS A 2 53.97 -19.88 44.17
C LYS A 2 54.23 -18.95 42.96
N THR A 3 55.34 -19.15 42.24
CA THR A 3 55.74 -18.27 41.14
C THR A 3 54.89 -18.46 39.88
N GLU A 4 54.48 -19.71 39.59
CA GLU A 4 53.62 -20.03 38.45
C GLU A 4 52.20 -19.47 38.63
N THR A 5 51.66 -19.53 39.85
CA THR A 5 50.34 -18.95 40.17
C THR A 5 50.29 -17.43 39.99
N ILE A 6 51.39 -16.73 40.32
CA ILE A 6 51.49 -15.27 40.17
C ILE A 6 51.57 -14.87 38.68
N LEU A 7 52.31 -15.64 37.89
CA LEU A 7 52.43 -15.47 36.43
C LEU A 7 51.08 -15.68 35.72
N LEU A 8 50.34 -16.72 36.13
CA LEU A 8 49.02 -17.02 35.57
C LEU A 8 48.00 -15.91 35.87
N GLN A 9 48.03 -15.39 37.10
CA GLN A 9 47.14 -14.30 37.52
C GLN A 9 47.47 -12.99 36.78
N ARG A 10 48.76 -12.68 36.58
CA ARG A 10 49.20 -11.51 35.80
C ARG A 10 48.75 -11.58 34.33
N ASN A 11 48.87 -12.75 33.70
CA ASN A 11 48.43 -12.96 32.31
C ASN A 11 46.90 -12.83 32.16
N LYS A 12 46.12 -13.34 33.12
CA LYS A 12 44.66 -13.14 33.13
C LYS A 12 44.30 -11.66 33.23
N THR A 13 44.95 -10.89 34.10
CA THR A 13 44.67 -9.46 34.27
C THR A 13 45.05 -8.67 33.02
N GLN A 14 46.16 -9.02 32.35
CA GLN A 14 46.55 -8.41 31.08
C GLN A 14 45.54 -8.71 29.96
N LEU A 15 45.08 -9.96 29.81
CA LEU A 15 44.04 -10.32 28.85
C LEU A 15 42.74 -9.55 29.10
N VAL A 16 42.27 -9.49 30.35
CA VAL A 16 41.07 -8.73 30.71
C VAL A 16 41.23 -7.24 30.39
N SER A 17 42.42 -6.66 30.64
CA SER A 17 42.69 -5.26 30.31
C SER A 17 42.73 -4.98 28.80
N LEU A 18 43.28 -5.91 28.01
CA LEU A 18 43.31 -5.83 26.54
C LEU A 18 41.91 -5.95 25.93
N ILE A 19 41.10 -6.89 26.43
CA ILE A 19 39.69 -7.03 26.03
C ILE A 19 38.91 -5.77 26.38
N LYS A 20 39.13 -5.22 27.57
CA LYS A 20 38.47 -3.98 28.03
C LYS A 20 38.89 -2.77 27.20
N ALA A 21 40.15 -2.67 26.78
CA ALA A 21 40.66 -1.62 25.90
C ALA A 21 40.16 -1.75 24.45
N SER A 22 40.04 -2.98 23.93
CA SER A 22 39.56 -3.28 22.58
C SER A 22 38.03 -3.22 22.45
N SER A 23 37.29 -3.22 23.57
CA SER A 23 35.82 -3.24 23.58
C SER A 23 35.14 -2.03 22.93
N ARG A 24 35.72 -0.82 23.03
CA ARG A 24 35.14 0.41 22.49
C ARG A 24 35.08 0.44 20.96
N PRO A 25 36.18 0.21 20.20
CA PRO A 25 36.12 0.20 18.74
C PRO A 25 35.24 -0.92 18.20
N ILE A 26 35.21 -2.09 18.86
CA ILE A 26 34.33 -3.21 18.48
C ILE A 26 32.86 -2.82 18.62
N MET A 27 32.48 -2.13 19.71
CA MET A 27 31.13 -1.64 19.92
C MET A 27 30.72 -0.59 18.89
N ILE A 28 31.62 0.34 18.53
CA ILE A 28 31.38 1.34 17.49
C ILE A 28 31.17 0.65 16.13
N LEU A 29 32.00 -0.34 15.80
CA LEU A 29 31.87 -1.10 14.56
C LEU A 29 30.52 -1.84 14.50
N ALA A 30 30.12 -2.49 15.59
CA ALA A 30 28.81 -3.16 15.68
C ALA A 30 27.65 -2.16 15.48
N LEU A 31 27.75 -0.97 16.10
CA LEU A 31 26.76 0.09 15.93
C LEU A 31 26.69 0.58 14.48
N CYS A 32 27.83 0.77 13.82
CA CYS A 32 27.88 1.14 12.41
C CYS A 32 27.20 0.08 11.52
N ILE A 33 27.42 -1.21 11.79
CA ILE A 33 26.79 -2.30 11.03
C ILE A 33 25.27 -2.27 11.20
N VAL A 34 24.77 -2.12 12.43
CA VAL A 34 23.33 -2.03 12.71
C VAL A 34 22.70 -0.84 11.99
N LEU A 35 23.36 0.32 12.00
CA LEU A 35 22.90 1.51 11.29
C LEU A 35 22.84 1.29 9.77
N LEU A 36 23.86 0.65 9.19
CA LEU A 36 23.88 0.34 7.76
C LEU A 36 22.73 -0.58 7.36
N ILE A 37 22.50 -1.67 8.10
CA ILE A 37 21.38 -2.59 7.86
C ILE A 37 20.04 -1.85 7.98
N SER A 38 19.91 -0.97 8.98
CA SER A 38 18.69 -0.18 9.19
C SER A 38 18.40 0.75 8.01
N ILE A 39 19.42 1.42 7.45
CA ILE A 39 19.27 2.31 6.29
C ILE A 39 18.82 1.52 5.05
N ILE A 40 19.41 0.35 4.82
CA ILE A 40 19.04 -0.53 3.70
C ILE A 40 17.61 -1.01 3.87
N GLY A 41 17.24 -1.49 5.06
CA GLY A 41 15.88 -1.93 5.38
C GLY A 41 14.86 -0.82 5.19
N LEU A 42 15.15 0.40 5.65
CA LEU A 42 14.25 1.55 5.48
C LEU A 42 14.06 1.94 4.01
N LYS A 43 15.12 1.89 3.19
CA LYS A 43 15.03 2.14 1.75
C LYS A 43 14.18 1.07 1.05
N ALA A 44 14.39 -0.20 1.40
CA ALA A 44 13.61 -1.31 0.84
C ALA A 44 12.12 -1.14 1.19
N TYR A 45 11.80 -0.92 2.46
CA TYR A 45 10.42 -0.69 2.92
C TYR A 45 9.76 0.50 2.23
N LYS A 46 10.45 1.64 2.11
CA LYS A 46 9.92 2.81 1.40
C LYS A 46 9.62 2.49 -0.08
N THR A 47 10.44 1.66 -0.70
CA THR A 47 10.27 1.26 -2.10
C THR A 47 9.08 0.32 -2.27
N GLU A 48 8.94 -0.66 -1.36
CA GLU A 48 7.81 -1.59 -1.33
C GLU A 48 6.48 -0.85 -1.13
N VAL A 49 6.40 0.01 -0.11
CA VAL A 49 5.20 0.84 0.13
C VAL A 49 4.92 1.76 -1.06
N GLY A 50 5.94 2.35 -1.67
CA GLY A 50 5.79 3.18 -2.88
C GLY A 50 5.23 2.39 -4.06
N TYR A 51 5.67 1.15 -4.24
CA TYR A 51 5.18 0.25 -5.28
C TYR A 51 3.72 -0.15 -5.04
N GLU A 52 3.39 -0.57 -3.81
CA GLU A 52 2.02 -0.92 -3.44
C GLU A 52 1.06 0.26 -3.61
N LEU A 53 1.48 1.46 -3.18
CA LEU A 53 0.69 2.67 -3.33
C LEU A 53 0.44 2.99 -4.81
N THR A 54 1.47 2.87 -5.65
CA THR A 54 1.35 3.12 -7.09
C THR A 54 0.44 2.09 -7.77
N LYS A 55 0.59 0.82 -7.42
CA LYS A 55 -0.26 -0.28 -7.91
C LYS A 55 -1.72 -0.09 -7.49
N SER A 56 -1.95 0.28 -6.24
CA SER A 56 -3.27 0.57 -5.68
C SER A 56 -3.91 1.76 -6.38
N LYS A 57 -3.19 2.88 -6.53
CA LYS A 57 -3.67 4.09 -7.24
C LYS A 57 -4.03 3.80 -8.70
N SER A 58 -3.20 3.02 -9.40
CA SER A 58 -3.47 2.60 -10.78
C SER A 58 -4.74 1.75 -10.86
N SER A 59 -4.89 0.79 -9.95
CA SER A 59 -6.07 -0.07 -9.87
C SER A 59 -7.33 0.73 -9.57
N TYR A 60 -7.26 1.64 -8.60
CA TYR A 60 -8.35 2.56 -8.26
C TYR A 60 -8.78 3.42 -9.46
N SER A 61 -7.82 4.03 -10.16
CA SER A 61 -8.11 4.83 -11.36
C SER A 61 -8.80 4.03 -12.46
N LYS A 62 -8.33 2.79 -12.72
CA LYS A 62 -8.96 1.87 -13.68
C LYS A 62 -10.40 1.54 -13.28
N VAL A 63 -10.64 1.22 -12.01
CA VAL A 63 -11.98 0.91 -11.49
C VAL A 63 -12.88 2.14 -11.58
N LEU A 64 -12.40 3.32 -11.19
CA LEU A 64 -13.13 4.57 -11.29
C LEU A 64 -13.56 4.86 -12.73
N MET A 65 -12.66 4.67 -13.70
CA MET A 65 -12.98 4.89 -15.11
C MET A 65 -14.02 3.88 -15.62
N LYS A 66 -13.89 2.60 -15.25
CA LYS A 66 -14.90 1.57 -15.55
C LYS A 66 -16.27 1.93 -14.94
N ASN A 67 -16.29 2.41 -13.71
CA ASN A 67 -17.51 2.81 -13.02
C ASN A 67 -18.18 4.00 -13.74
N LYS A 68 -17.41 5.04 -14.10
CA LYS A 68 -17.93 6.17 -14.89
C LYS A 68 -18.51 5.71 -16.23
N LYS A 69 -17.83 4.81 -16.95
CA LYS A 69 -18.32 4.22 -18.20
C LYS A 69 -19.62 3.46 -17.98
N LEU A 70 -19.70 2.63 -16.95
CA LEU A 70 -20.90 1.87 -16.61
C LEU A 70 -22.07 2.79 -16.24
N LYS A 71 -21.82 3.86 -15.48
CA LYS A 71 -22.83 4.87 -15.15
C LYS A 71 -23.38 5.55 -16.41
N SER A 72 -22.50 5.94 -17.34
CA SER A 72 -22.90 6.51 -18.63
C SER A 72 -23.75 5.54 -19.45
N MET A 73 -23.34 4.27 -19.55
CA MET A 73 -24.11 3.22 -20.22
C MET A 73 -25.47 3.00 -19.56
N THR A 74 -25.53 3.01 -18.23
CA THR A 74 -26.77 2.88 -17.47
C THR A 74 -27.72 4.03 -17.75
N LEU A 75 -27.22 5.27 -17.77
CA LEU A 75 -28.03 6.44 -18.12
C LEU A 75 -28.56 6.35 -19.55
N LYS A 76 -27.74 5.90 -20.51
CA LYS A 76 -28.17 5.69 -21.88
C LYS A 76 -29.20 4.55 -22.01
N LEU A 77 -29.04 3.49 -21.23
CA LEU A 77 -30.00 2.38 -21.18
C LEU A 77 -31.35 2.82 -20.63
N LYS A 78 -31.34 3.71 -19.63
CA LYS A 78 -32.53 4.32 -19.00
C LYS A 78 -33.04 5.57 -19.73
N SER A 79 -32.43 5.96 -20.85
CA SER A 79 -32.85 7.19 -21.53
C SER A 79 -34.26 7.03 -22.09
N HIS A 80 -35.05 8.09 -21.95
CA HIS A 80 -36.41 8.16 -22.45
C HIS A 80 -36.48 7.79 -23.94
N GLU A 81 -35.59 8.37 -24.76
CA GLU A 81 -35.48 8.13 -26.19
C GLU A 81 -35.28 6.64 -26.52
N ARG A 82 -34.42 5.93 -25.78
CA ARG A 82 -34.20 4.50 -26.00
C ARG A 82 -35.44 3.69 -25.62
N ILE A 83 -36.06 3.99 -24.48
CA ILE A 83 -37.25 3.28 -24.00
C ILE A 83 -38.42 3.50 -24.98
N GLU A 84 -38.61 4.74 -25.44
CA GLU A 84 -39.61 5.09 -26.44
C GLU A 84 -39.37 4.37 -27.76
N SER A 85 -38.13 4.40 -28.27
CA SER A 85 -37.75 3.68 -29.49
C SER A 85 -38.05 2.19 -29.39
N HIS A 86 -37.75 1.56 -28.25
CA HIS A 86 -38.09 0.16 -28.02
C HIS A 86 -39.60 -0.09 -27.91
N ALA A 87 -40.36 0.79 -27.25
CA ALA A 87 -41.81 0.66 -27.17
C ALA A 87 -42.43 0.74 -28.57
N ARG A 88 -42.05 1.75 -29.37
CA ARG A 88 -42.52 1.91 -30.75
C ARG A 88 -42.15 0.72 -31.64
N LYS A 89 -40.93 0.19 -31.52
CA LYS A 89 -40.48 -1.00 -32.27
C LYS A 89 -41.32 -2.25 -31.96
N ASN A 90 -41.81 -2.38 -30.73
CA ASN A 90 -42.67 -3.49 -30.31
C ASN A 90 -44.17 -3.17 -30.44
N SER A 91 -44.53 -2.14 -31.21
CA SER A 91 -45.92 -1.69 -31.40
C SER A 91 -46.65 -1.34 -30.08
N MET A 92 -45.91 -0.95 -29.05
CA MET A 92 -46.46 -0.49 -27.77
C MET A 92 -46.65 1.03 -27.79
N LYS A 93 -47.75 1.51 -27.19
CA LYS A 93 -47.99 2.94 -27.02
C LYS A 93 -47.11 3.48 -25.90
N PHE A 94 -46.25 4.44 -26.22
CA PHE A 94 -45.41 5.11 -25.24
C PHE A 94 -46.15 6.36 -24.69
N PRO A 95 -46.25 6.53 -23.36
CA PRO A 95 -47.10 7.55 -22.76
C PRO A 95 -46.58 8.96 -23.04
N SER A 96 -47.48 9.83 -23.47
CA SER A 96 -47.21 11.26 -23.63
C SER A 96 -47.30 11.98 -22.28
N GLN A 97 -46.75 13.19 -22.21
CA GLN A 97 -46.80 14.01 -20.99
C GLN A 97 -48.24 14.26 -20.49
N ARG A 98 -49.22 14.32 -21.41
CA ARG A 98 -50.65 14.44 -21.09
C ARG A 98 -51.20 13.18 -20.43
N ASP A 99 -50.78 12.00 -20.89
CA ASP A 99 -51.18 10.72 -20.29
C ASP A 99 -50.69 10.60 -18.84
N ILE A 100 -49.48 11.11 -18.56
CA ILE A 100 -48.88 11.10 -17.22
C ILE A 100 -49.61 12.06 -16.27
N ILE A 101 -49.95 13.27 -16.73
CA ILE A 101 -50.67 14.27 -15.92
C ILE A 101 -52.06 13.78 -15.55
N LYS A 102 -52.75 13.10 -16.49
CA LYS A 102 -54.07 12.55 -16.24
C LYS A 102 -54.08 11.52 -15.11
N ILE A 103 -53.12 10.60 -15.08
CA ILE A 103 -52.99 9.59 -14.02
C ILE A 103 -52.71 10.20 -12.65
N LYS A 104 -52.00 11.33 -12.57
CA LYS A 104 -51.63 11.94 -11.28
C LYS A 104 -52.77 12.72 -10.60
N ASN A 105 -53.81 13.05 -11.37
CA ASN A 105 -54.96 13.84 -10.93
C ASN A 105 -56.24 12.99 -10.80
N GLU A 106 -56.14 11.68 -11.04
CA GLU A 106 -57.11 10.64 -10.66
C GLU A 106 -56.74 10.07 -9.29
#